data_AF-A0A8R7UK36-F1
#
_entry.id   AF-A0A8R7UK36-F1
#
_cell.length_a   1.000
_cell.length_b   1.000
_cell.length_c   1.000
_cell.angle_alpha   90.00
_cell.angle_beta   90.00
_cell.angle_gamma   90.00
#
_symmetry.space_group_name_H-M   'P 1'
#
loop_
_entity.id
_entity.type
_entity.pdbx_description
1 polymer ?
#
loop_
_entity_poly.entity_id
_entity_poly.type
_entity_poly.pdbx_seq_one_letter_code
_entity_poly.pdbx_strand_id
1 'polypeptide(L)'
;MFSTPSAPLKFFHLKHLDICLAADSGAFSPNSDYFSLVFFLDACPILEIFRPKVIQTRMKHVSVLQDSSHLSQIPGLRHGNIKKMEIIGFCSAKSMVELTCHILENATSLECLTLDTISGGIGIGDVDAYRLNRHKFGKCFSEGRHMVVEAHKAVLAIERHVMVKVPSTVKLNVIKPCSRCHVV
;
A
#
# COMPACT_ATOMS: atom_id res chain seq x y z
N MET A 1 17.32 21.48 5.72
CA MET A 1 16.18 22.42 5.58
C MET A 1 15.90 22.58 4.10
N PHE A 2 14.81 22.00 3.61
CA PHE A 2 14.30 22.30 2.27
C PHE A 2 13.16 23.29 2.43
N SER A 3 13.38 24.52 1.98
CA SER A 3 12.33 25.52 1.84
C SER A 3 11.53 25.18 0.58
N THR A 4 10.22 24.98 0.70
CA THR A 4 9.33 24.93 -0.47
C THR A 4 8.18 25.90 -0.26
N PRO A 5 8.19 27.08 -0.91
CA PRO A 5 6.99 27.84 -1.14
C PRO A 5 6.40 27.41 -2.49
N SER A 6 5.35 26.61 -2.47
CA SER A 6 4.32 26.63 -3.50
C SER A 6 3.02 26.23 -2.84
N ALA A 7 1.93 26.96 -3.11
CA ALA A 7 0.61 26.47 -2.74
C ALA A 7 0.49 25.04 -3.28
N PRO A 8 0.04 24.06 -2.48
CA PRO A 8 -0.08 22.70 -2.98
C PRO A 8 -0.92 22.76 -4.25
N LEU A 9 -0.42 22.21 -5.35
CA LEU A 9 -1.20 22.00 -6.56
C LEU A 9 -2.43 21.20 -6.13
N LYS A 10 -3.59 21.89 -6.11
CA LYS A 10 -4.86 21.27 -5.72
C LYS A 10 -5.57 20.76 -6.95
N PHE A 11 -5.85 19.48 -6.97
CA PHE A 11 -6.62 18.80 -7.99
C PHE A 11 -8.08 18.70 -7.56
N PHE A 12 -8.80 19.82 -7.64
CA PHE A 12 -10.18 19.95 -7.12
C PHE A 12 -11.21 19.06 -7.81
N HIS A 13 -10.88 18.45 -8.95
CA HIS A 13 -11.79 17.62 -9.74
C HIS A 13 -11.35 16.15 -9.79
N LEU A 14 -10.24 15.79 -9.16
CA LEU A 14 -9.71 14.43 -9.22
C LEU A 14 -10.45 13.53 -8.22
N LYS A 15 -11.29 12.64 -8.75
CA LYS A 15 -12.01 11.62 -7.97
C LYS A 15 -11.29 10.28 -7.90
N HIS A 16 -10.39 10.02 -8.83
CA HIS A 16 -9.69 8.75 -8.96
C HIS A 16 -8.21 9.00 -9.15
N LEU A 17 -7.39 8.36 -8.32
CA LEU A 17 -5.94 8.51 -8.35
C LEU A 17 -5.29 7.14 -8.26
N ASP A 18 -4.69 6.74 -9.37
CA ASP A 18 -3.84 5.55 -9.46
C ASP A 18 -2.39 6.03 -9.58
N ILE A 19 -1.54 5.62 -8.63
CA ILE A 19 -0.12 6.00 -8.61
C ILE A 19 0.70 4.72 -8.67
N CYS A 20 1.66 4.66 -9.60
CA CYS A 20 2.61 3.55 -9.67
C CYS A 20 3.99 4.01 -9.21
N LEU A 21 4.45 3.49 -8.08
CA LEU A 21 5.81 3.63 -7.57
C LEU A 21 6.60 2.40 -8.02
N ALA A 22 7.59 2.58 -8.88
CA ALA A 22 8.48 1.51 -9.33
C ALA A 22 9.93 1.82 -8.94
N ALA A 23 10.61 0.85 -8.34
CA ALA A 23 12.01 1.00 -7.95
C ALA A 23 12.96 0.57 -9.09
N ASP A 24 13.60 1.52 -9.77
CA ASP A 24 14.49 1.25 -10.91
C ASP A 24 15.66 0.30 -10.57
N SER A 25 16.23 0.42 -9.36
CA SER A 25 17.32 -0.44 -8.87
C SER A 25 16.81 -1.69 -8.14
N GLY A 26 15.53 -2.00 -8.27
CA GLY A 26 14.87 -3.13 -7.63
C GLY A 26 14.46 -2.90 -6.17
N ALA A 27 14.92 -1.84 -5.49
CA ALA A 27 14.45 -1.43 -4.17
C ALA A 27 14.38 0.09 -4.05
N PHE A 28 13.40 0.60 -3.29
CA PHE A 28 13.42 1.99 -2.87
C PHE A 28 14.55 2.25 -1.86
N SER A 29 14.93 3.52 -1.72
CA SER A 29 15.85 3.94 -0.66
C SER A 29 15.22 3.63 0.70
N PRO A 30 15.98 3.18 1.72
CA PRO A 30 15.44 3.00 3.07
C PRO A 30 14.92 4.31 3.68
N ASN A 31 15.34 5.46 3.13
CA ASN A 31 14.88 6.79 3.53
C ASN A 31 13.61 7.23 2.79
N SER A 32 13.12 6.43 1.83
CA SER A 32 11.84 6.69 1.16
C SER A 32 10.70 6.40 2.12
N ASP A 33 9.75 7.33 2.19
CA ASP A 33 8.64 7.23 3.12
C ASP A 33 7.32 7.06 2.35
N TYR A 34 6.72 5.87 2.41
CA TYR A 34 5.41 5.61 1.83
C TYR A 34 4.31 6.48 2.45
N PHE A 35 4.49 6.96 3.69
CA PHE A 35 3.55 7.87 4.34
C PHE A 35 3.43 9.20 3.61
N SER A 36 4.45 9.60 2.84
CA SER A 36 4.39 10.80 1.99
C SER A 36 3.25 10.74 0.95
N LEU A 37 2.65 9.57 0.68
CA LEU A 37 1.47 9.48 -0.17
C LEU A 37 0.24 10.22 0.39
N VAL A 38 0.21 10.54 1.70
CA VAL A 38 -0.84 11.38 2.30
C VAL A 38 -0.92 12.75 1.64
N PHE A 39 0.21 13.30 1.14
CA PHE A 39 0.20 14.60 0.44
C PHE A 39 -0.75 14.63 -0.77
N PHE A 40 -0.97 13.49 -1.43
CA PHE A 40 -1.92 13.42 -2.54
C PHE A 40 -3.38 13.50 -2.07
N LEU A 41 -3.68 13.05 -0.86
CA LEU A 41 -5.01 13.15 -0.27
C LEU A 41 -5.37 14.61 0.04
N ASP A 42 -4.39 15.39 0.52
CA ASP A 42 -4.55 16.84 0.75
C ASP A 42 -4.65 17.62 -0.56
N ALA A 43 -3.91 17.18 -1.59
CA ALA A 43 -3.97 17.78 -2.92
C ALA A 43 -5.30 17.48 -3.64
N CYS A 44 -5.99 16.39 -3.31
CA CYS A 44 -7.19 15.92 -4.01
C CYS A 44 -8.42 15.87 -3.06
N PRO A 45 -9.06 17.01 -2.76
CA PRO A 45 -10.09 17.10 -1.70
C PRO A 45 -11.37 16.30 -1.99
N ILE A 46 -11.66 15.98 -3.25
CA ILE A 46 -12.82 15.18 -3.66
C ILE A 46 -12.45 13.75 -4.07
N LEU A 47 -11.26 13.28 -3.71
CA LEU A 47 -10.79 11.96 -4.08
C LEU A 47 -11.71 10.88 -3.48
N GLU A 48 -12.26 10.03 -4.35
CA GLU A 48 -13.14 8.92 -3.97
C GLU A 48 -12.39 7.58 -4.01
N ILE A 49 -11.43 7.42 -4.93
CA ILE A 49 -10.66 6.19 -5.11
C ILE A 49 -9.16 6.49 -5.11
N PHE A 50 -8.44 5.84 -4.21
CA PHE A 50 -6.98 5.94 -4.11
C PHE A 50 -6.32 4.56 -4.28
N ARG A 51 -5.47 4.40 -5.30
CA ARG A 51 -4.81 3.13 -5.61
C ARG A 51 -3.30 3.29 -5.83
N PRO A 52 -2.51 3.31 -4.75
CA PRO A 52 -1.06 3.24 -4.87
C PRO A 52 -0.62 1.80 -5.20
N LYS A 53 0.26 1.68 -6.18
CA LYS A 53 0.88 0.43 -6.62
C LYS A 53 2.38 0.53 -6.39
N VAL A 54 2.92 -0.41 -5.62
CA VAL A 54 4.34 -0.49 -5.28
C VAL A 54 4.96 -1.69 -5.98
N ILE A 55 5.92 -1.39 -6.85
CA ILE A 55 6.70 -2.36 -7.61
C ILE A 55 8.13 -2.29 -7.10
N GLN A 56 8.53 -3.33 -6.38
CA GLN A 56 9.91 -3.51 -5.94
C GLN A 56 10.26 -4.99 -5.92
N THR A 57 11.51 -5.27 -6.19
CA THR A 57 12.04 -6.63 -6.18
C THR A 57 12.86 -6.91 -4.95
N ARG A 58 13.07 -5.99 -4.01
CA ARG A 58 13.75 -6.21 -2.73
C ARG A 58 13.20 -5.25 -1.69
N MET A 59 13.19 -5.67 -0.43
CA MET A 59 12.72 -4.85 0.68
C MET A 59 13.88 -4.29 1.51
N LYS A 60 13.99 -2.96 1.59
CA LYS A 60 15.03 -2.26 2.37
C LYS A 60 14.51 -1.48 3.57
N HIS A 61 13.22 -1.11 3.60
CA HIS A 61 12.68 -0.36 4.74
C HIS A 61 12.58 -1.25 5.97
N VAL A 62 12.66 -0.62 7.14
CA VAL A 62 12.46 -1.29 8.41
C VAL A 62 11.00 -1.78 8.51
N SER A 63 10.85 -3.03 8.91
CA SER A 63 9.54 -3.65 9.10
C SER A 63 8.92 -3.20 10.43
N VAL A 64 7.61 -2.94 10.43
CA VAL A 64 6.83 -2.69 11.64
C VAL A 64 6.90 -3.84 12.65
N LEU A 65 7.22 -5.05 12.18
CA LEU A 65 7.35 -6.23 13.03
C LEU A 65 8.66 -6.25 13.83
N GLN A 66 9.69 -5.52 13.36
CA GLN A 66 10.99 -5.42 14.01
C GLN A 66 11.15 -4.12 14.80
N ASP A 67 10.38 -3.09 14.45
CA ASP A 67 10.38 -1.80 15.13
C ASP A 67 9.25 -1.73 16.16
N SER A 68 9.60 -1.69 17.44
CA SER A 68 8.64 -1.57 18.54
C SER A 68 8.23 -0.12 18.83
N SER A 69 8.78 0.86 18.11
CA SER A 69 8.38 2.25 18.29
C SER A 69 6.93 2.46 17.87
N HIS A 70 6.24 3.36 18.58
CA HIS A 70 4.85 3.65 18.32
C HIS A 70 4.64 4.09 16.85
N LEU A 71 3.52 3.65 16.26
CA LEU A 71 3.07 4.15 14.96
C LEU A 71 2.78 5.63 15.12
N SER A 72 3.41 6.43 14.27
CA SER A 72 3.27 7.89 14.28
C SER A 72 1.81 8.22 13.97
N GLN A 73 1.14 8.88 14.90
CA GLN A 73 -0.17 9.47 14.66
C GLN A 73 0.05 10.91 14.25
N ILE A 74 -0.07 11.19 12.96
CA ILE A 74 -0.17 12.57 12.49
C ILE A 74 -1.66 12.91 12.50
N PRO A 75 -2.10 13.92 13.28
CA PRO A 75 -3.45 14.46 13.16
C PRO A 75 -3.60 15.03 11.75
N GLY A 76 -4.36 14.33 10.91
CA GLY A 76 -4.57 14.70 9.51
C GLY A 76 -5.88 15.46 9.29
N LEU A 77 -6.00 16.08 8.13
CA LEU A 77 -7.31 16.52 7.63
C LEU A 77 -8.23 15.30 7.48
N ARG A 78 -9.51 15.48 7.77
CA ARG A 78 -10.53 14.45 7.49
C ARG A 78 -10.68 14.29 5.98
N HIS A 79 -10.49 13.07 5.48
CA HIS A 79 -10.65 12.75 4.06
C HIS A 79 -12.06 12.21 3.79
N GLY A 80 -13.05 13.10 3.88
CA GLY A 80 -14.47 12.73 3.89
C GLY A 80 -15.02 12.14 2.59
N ASN A 81 -14.27 12.14 1.48
CA ASN A 81 -14.75 11.64 0.19
C ASN A 81 -14.17 10.29 -0.22
N ILE A 82 -13.10 9.82 0.43
CA ILE A 82 -12.45 8.56 0.05
C ILE A 82 -13.37 7.40 0.39
N LYS A 83 -13.83 6.68 -0.63
CA LYS A 83 -14.70 5.50 -0.50
C LYS A 83 -13.94 4.20 -0.69
N LYS A 84 -12.93 4.19 -1.57
CA LYS A 84 -12.15 3.00 -1.87
C LYS A 84 -10.65 3.28 -1.80
N MET A 85 -9.95 2.40 -1.10
CA MET A 85 -8.49 2.36 -1.08
C MET A 85 -8.01 0.97 -1.52
N GLU A 86 -7.05 0.93 -2.43
CA GLU A 86 -6.43 -0.33 -2.87
C GLU A 86 -4.92 -0.18 -2.96
N ILE A 87 -4.19 -0.79 -2.03
CA ILE A 87 -2.73 -0.85 -2.10
C ILE A 87 -2.32 -2.14 -2.80
N ILE A 88 -1.57 -2.00 -3.88
CA ILE A 88 -0.93 -3.10 -4.58
C ILE A 88 0.54 -3.16 -4.20
N GLY A 89 1.06 -4.35 -3.88
CA GLY A 89 2.42 -4.50 -3.38
C GLY A 89 2.58 -4.00 -1.94
N PHE A 90 1.54 -4.17 -1.13
CA PHE A 90 1.55 -3.85 0.29
C PHE A 90 2.68 -4.61 0.99
N CYS A 91 3.54 -3.88 1.69
CA CYS A 91 4.71 -4.43 2.38
C CYS A 91 4.67 -4.14 3.88
N SER A 92 5.52 -4.80 4.65
CA SER A 92 5.60 -4.65 6.11
C SER A 92 6.31 -3.38 6.57
N ALA A 93 6.66 -2.46 5.66
CA ALA A 93 7.28 -1.19 5.99
C ALA A 93 6.44 -0.43 7.02
N LYS A 94 7.08 0.12 8.05
CA LYS A 94 6.38 0.93 9.06
C LYS A 94 5.52 2.03 8.43
N SER A 95 6.10 2.79 7.50
CA SER A 95 5.41 3.88 6.79
C SER A 95 4.21 3.45 5.94
N MET A 96 4.23 2.24 5.38
CA MET A 96 3.09 1.69 4.63
C MET A 96 1.92 1.35 5.56
N VAL A 97 2.25 0.80 6.74
CA VAL A 97 1.26 0.49 7.78
C VAL A 97 0.72 1.79 8.38
N GLU A 98 1.58 2.78 8.65
CA GLU A 98 1.17 4.11 9.10
C GLU A 98 0.24 4.80 8.12
N LEU A 99 0.54 4.79 6.82
CA LEU A 99 -0.32 5.35 5.77
C LEU A 99 -1.72 4.73 5.81
N THR A 100 -1.77 3.40 5.94
CA THR A 100 -3.03 2.65 5.95
C THR A 100 -3.84 2.92 7.21
N CYS A 101 -3.19 2.94 8.38
CA CYS A 101 -3.83 3.30 9.64
C CYS A 101 -4.37 4.74 9.59
N HIS A 102 -3.60 5.67 9.05
CA HIS A 102 -3.99 7.07 8.93
C HIS A 102 -5.24 7.24 8.06
N ILE A 103 -5.34 6.53 6.94
CA ILE A 103 -6.54 6.58 6.09
C ILE A 103 -7.73 5.94 6.81
N LEU A 104 -7.55 4.81 7.49
CA LEU A 104 -8.63 4.19 8.28
C LEU A 104 -9.18 5.13 9.37
N GLU A 105 -8.31 5.93 9.99
CA GLU A 105 -8.69 6.86 11.06
C GLU A 105 -9.33 8.15 10.52
N ASN A 106 -8.94 8.62 9.33
CA ASN A 106 -9.33 9.94 8.81
C ASN A 106 -10.34 9.90 7.65
N ALA A 107 -10.50 8.77 6.95
CA ALA A 107 -11.46 8.61 5.87
C ALA A 107 -12.79 8.02 6.36
N THR A 108 -13.67 8.89 6.87
CA THR A 108 -14.96 8.48 7.46
C THR A 108 -15.94 7.86 6.46
N SER A 109 -15.75 8.09 5.17
CA SER A 109 -16.61 7.56 4.10
C SER A 109 -16.01 6.32 3.43
N LEU A 110 -14.94 5.76 3.98
CA LEU A 110 -14.31 4.57 3.43
C LEU A 110 -15.30 3.40 3.53
N GLU A 111 -15.52 2.74 2.40
CA GLU A 111 -16.41 1.58 2.26
C GLU A 111 -15.61 0.31 1.99
N CYS A 112 -14.47 0.44 1.30
CA CYS A 112 -13.67 -0.70 0.86
C CYS A 112 -12.17 -0.44 0.97
N LEU A 113 -11.48 -1.35 1.67
CA LEU A 113 -10.02 -1.39 1.76
C LEU A 113 -9.52 -2.71 1.16
N THR A 114 -8.64 -2.62 0.17
CA THR A 114 -7.97 -3.79 -0.43
C THR A 114 -6.47 -3.69 -0.23
N LEU A 115 -5.88 -4.70 0.38
CA LEU A 115 -4.44 -4.78 0.63
C LEU A 115 -3.89 -6.01 -0.09
N ASP A 116 -3.21 -5.78 -1.21
CA ASP A 116 -2.57 -6.82 -2.00
C ASP A 116 -1.09 -6.92 -1.67
N THR A 117 -0.72 -8.01 -0.99
CA THR A 117 0.66 -8.25 -0.54
C THR A 117 1.59 -8.75 -1.65
N ILE A 118 1.05 -9.02 -2.85
CA ILE A 118 1.79 -9.50 -4.01
C ILE A 118 2.24 -8.28 -4.82
N SER A 119 3.55 -8.17 -5.09
CA SER A 119 4.11 -7.09 -5.91
C SER A 119 4.36 -7.61 -7.32
N GLY A 120 3.75 -6.98 -8.33
CA GLY A 120 4.07 -7.31 -9.71
C GLY A 120 5.55 -7.00 -9.99
N GLY A 121 6.32 -7.95 -10.52
CA GLY A 121 7.72 -7.74 -10.88
C GLY A 121 7.90 -6.63 -11.93
N ILE A 122 9.08 -6.00 -11.93
CA ILE A 122 9.48 -5.03 -12.97
C ILE A 122 9.53 -5.77 -14.32
N GLY A 123 8.86 -5.22 -15.34
CA GLY A 123 8.81 -5.81 -16.69
C GLY A 123 7.56 -6.66 -16.97
N ILE A 124 6.61 -6.74 -16.04
CA ILE A 124 5.33 -7.45 -16.26
C ILE A 124 4.30 -6.45 -16.80
N GLY A 125 3.95 -6.60 -18.08
CA GLY A 125 2.73 -6.03 -18.65
C GLY A 125 1.50 -6.53 -17.88
N ASP A 126 0.55 -5.64 -17.63
CA ASP A 126 -0.70 -5.85 -16.89
C ASP A 126 -0.62 -6.86 -15.73
N VAL A 127 -0.16 -6.37 -14.58
CA VAL A 127 -0.27 -7.03 -13.27
C VAL A 127 -1.71 -7.54 -13.03
N ASP A 128 -2.72 -6.88 -13.59
CA ASP A 128 -4.12 -7.27 -13.53
C ASP A 128 -4.46 -8.57 -14.30
N ALA A 129 -3.81 -8.84 -15.44
CA ALA A 129 -4.05 -10.04 -16.23
C ALA A 129 -3.56 -11.32 -15.53
N TYR A 130 -2.50 -11.21 -14.74
CA TYR A 130 -1.95 -12.33 -13.94
C TYR A 130 -2.73 -12.56 -12.64
N ARG A 131 -3.27 -11.50 -12.02
CA ARG A 131 -4.16 -11.62 -10.85
C ARG A 131 -5.36 -12.53 -11.10
N LEU A 132 -5.93 -12.45 -12.31
CA LEU A 132 -7.09 -13.21 -12.74
C LEU A 132 -6.74 -14.66 -13.16
N ASN A 133 -5.47 -14.96 -13.42
CA ASN A 133 -5.03 -16.20 -14.03
C ASN A 133 -3.96 -16.94 -13.21
N ARG A 134 -4.01 -16.87 -11.87
CA ARG A 134 -3.00 -17.44 -10.94
C ARG A 134 -2.64 -18.91 -11.18
N HIS A 135 -3.51 -19.65 -11.88
CA HIS A 135 -3.31 -21.06 -12.20
C HIS A 135 -3.49 -21.42 -13.68
N LYS A 136 -3.73 -20.44 -14.57
CA LYS A 136 -3.90 -20.73 -16.01
C LYS A 136 -2.61 -21.23 -16.66
N PHE A 137 -1.46 -20.91 -16.06
CA PHE A 137 -0.12 -21.33 -16.49
C PHE A 137 0.56 -22.35 -15.54
N GLY A 138 -0.19 -22.99 -14.65
CA GLY A 138 0.30 -24.06 -13.76
C GLY A 138 1.16 -23.62 -12.56
N LYS A 139 1.75 -22.42 -12.57
CA LYS A 139 2.49 -21.84 -11.43
C LYS A 139 2.22 -20.33 -11.32
N CYS A 140 2.32 -19.79 -10.11
CA CYS A 140 2.43 -18.34 -9.91
C CYS A 140 3.81 -17.84 -10.39
N PHE A 141 3.89 -16.55 -10.73
CA PHE A 141 5.17 -15.95 -11.11
C PHE A 141 6.19 -16.10 -9.99
N SER A 142 7.46 -16.32 -10.34
CA SER A 142 8.53 -16.39 -9.36
C SER A 142 8.83 -14.99 -8.81
N GLU A 143 8.09 -14.58 -7.79
CA GLU A 143 8.63 -13.59 -6.86
C GLU A 143 9.95 -14.15 -6.29
N GLY A 144 11.00 -13.33 -6.23
CA GLY A 144 12.23 -13.76 -5.57
C GLY A 144 11.91 -14.19 -4.13
N ARG A 145 12.61 -15.22 -3.60
CA ARG A 145 12.31 -15.79 -2.27
C ARG A 145 12.14 -14.71 -1.19
N HIS A 146 12.96 -13.67 -1.22
CA HIS A 146 12.88 -12.54 -0.29
C HIS A 146 11.56 -11.76 -0.38
N MET A 147 10.95 -11.61 -1.57
CA MET A 147 9.64 -10.98 -1.72
C MET A 147 8.51 -11.88 -1.23
N VAL A 148 8.64 -13.20 -1.39
CA VAL A 148 7.70 -14.17 -0.78
C VAL A 148 7.72 -14.04 0.75
N VAL A 149 8.91 -14.02 1.36
CA VAL A 149 9.04 -13.78 2.81
C VAL A 149 8.44 -12.42 3.20
N GLU A 150 8.70 -11.38 2.41
CA GLU A 150 8.14 -10.05 2.67
C GLU A 150 6.62 -10.02 2.57
N ALA A 151 6.01 -10.71 1.60
CA ALA A 151 4.56 -10.81 1.49
C ALA A 151 3.94 -11.48 2.73
N HIS A 152 4.59 -12.51 3.30
CA HIS A 152 4.14 -13.12 4.55
C HIS A 152 4.28 -12.17 5.75
N LYS A 153 5.39 -11.43 5.84
CA LYS A 153 5.54 -10.37 6.85
C LYS A 153 4.47 -9.29 6.70
N ALA A 154 4.12 -8.93 5.47
CA ALA A 154 3.08 -7.96 5.18
C ALA A 154 1.70 -8.44 5.66
N VAL A 155 1.37 -9.73 5.43
CA VAL A 155 0.14 -10.34 5.99
C VAL A 155 0.13 -10.27 7.52
N LEU A 156 1.24 -10.62 8.19
CA LEU A 156 1.33 -10.53 9.65
C LEU A 156 1.20 -9.08 10.15
N ALA A 157 1.77 -8.11 9.43
CA ALA A 157 1.63 -6.70 9.76
C ALA A 157 0.17 -6.21 9.63
N ILE A 158 -0.55 -6.68 8.60
CA ILE A 158 -1.99 -6.39 8.43
C ILE A 158 -2.78 -6.95 9.61
N GLU A 159 -2.57 -8.23 9.94
CA GLU A 159 -3.28 -8.91 11.03
C GLU A 159 -3.03 -8.24 12.38
N ARG A 160 -1.80 -7.81 12.65
CA ARG A 160 -1.41 -7.21 13.92
C ARG A 160 -1.79 -5.74 14.08
N HIS A 161 -1.67 -4.93 13.02
CA HIS A 161 -1.75 -3.47 13.13
C HIS A 161 -2.92 -2.85 12.38
N VAL A 162 -3.33 -3.43 11.26
CA VAL A 162 -4.37 -2.84 10.40
C VAL A 162 -5.75 -3.36 10.80
N MET A 163 -5.92 -4.68 10.93
CA MET A 163 -7.22 -5.30 11.23
C MET A 163 -7.88 -4.74 12.49
N VAL A 164 -7.08 -4.45 13.53
CA VAL A 164 -7.56 -3.90 14.81
C VAL A 164 -8.10 -2.46 14.69
N LYS A 165 -7.82 -1.76 13.58
CA LYS A 165 -8.26 -0.39 13.29
C LYS A 165 -9.37 -0.31 12.24
N VAL A 166 -9.73 -1.43 11.59
CA VAL A 166 -10.72 -1.43 10.52
C VAL A 166 -12.12 -1.27 11.11
N PRO A 167 -12.87 -0.20 10.77
CA PRO A 167 -14.26 -0.06 11.19
C PRO A 167 -15.13 -1.19 10.64
N SER A 168 -16.17 -1.60 11.39
CA SER A 168 -17.09 -2.66 10.95
C SER A 168 -17.86 -2.34 9.66
N THR A 169 -17.94 -1.05 9.30
CA THR A 169 -18.56 -0.57 8.06
C THR A 169 -17.66 -0.72 6.84
N VAL A 170 -16.36 -0.97 7.03
CA VAL A 170 -15.38 -1.08 5.94
C VAL A 170 -15.21 -2.55 5.54
N LYS A 171 -15.42 -2.85 4.26
CA LYS A 171 -15.07 -4.16 3.70
C LYS A 171 -13.55 -4.26 3.49
N LEU A 172 -12.88 -5.04 4.32
CA LEU A 172 -11.46 -5.38 4.15
C LEU A 172 -11.29 -6.61 3.25
N ASN A 173 -10.49 -6.47 2.19
CA ASN A 173 -10.03 -7.57 1.35
C ASN A 173 -8.51 -7.68 1.42
N VAL A 174 -7.98 -8.79 1.95
CA VAL A 174 -6.54 -9.05 2.00
C VAL A 174 -6.18 -10.09 0.95
N ILE A 175 -5.36 -9.71 -0.03
CA ILE A 175 -4.84 -10.66 -1.01
C ILE A 175 -3.51 -11.20 -0.49
N LYS A 176 -3.56 -12.45 -0.03
CA LYS A 176 -2.43 -13.21 0.51
C LYS A 176 -1.61 -13.86 -0.61
N PRO A 177 -0.30 -14.15 -0.36
CA PRO A 177 0.51 -14.95 -1.28
C PRO A 177 -0.09 -16.34 -1.51
N CYS A 178 0.21 -16.94 -2.66
CA CYS A 178 -0.31 -18.27 -3.01
C CYS A 178 0.29 -19.35 -2.10
N SER A 179 -0.55 -20.05 -1.34
CA SER A 179 -0.13 -21.13 -0.43
C SER A 179 0.59 -22.31 -1.14
N ARG A 180 0.40 -22.47 -2.45
CA ARG A 180 1.04 -23.55 -3.24
C ARG A 180 2.37 -23.14 -3.86
N CYS A 181 2.49 -21.88 -4.28
CA CYS A 181 3.64 -21.42 -5.08
C CYS A 181 4.59 -20.52 -4.28
N HIS A 182 4.08 -19.79 -3.29
CA HIS A 182 4.81 -18.83 -2.48
C HIS A 182 4.95 -19.40 -1.07
N VAL A 183 5.66 -20.52 -0.95
CA VAL A 183 5.96 -21.12 0.36
C VAL A 183 7.27 -20.52 0.88
N VAL A 184 7.33 -20.22 2.18
CA VAL A 184 8.51 -19.69 2.89
C VAL A 184 9.39 -20.82 3.40
#